data_AF-A0A0G0YJX8-F1
#
_entry.id   AF-A0A0G0YJX8-F1
#
_cell.length_a   1.000
_cell.length_b   1.000
_cell.length_c   1.000
_cell.angle_alpha   90.00
_cell.angle_beta   90.00
_cell.angle_gamma   90.00
#
_symmetry.space_group_name_H-M   'P 1'
#
loop_
_entity.id
_entity.type
_entity.pdbx_description
1 polymer ?
#
loop_
_entity_poly.entity_id
_entity_poly.type
_entity_poly.pdbx_seq_one_letter_code
_entity_poly.pdbx_strand_id
1 'polypeptide(L)'
;MNNIETVVMARVRRIHSLRRFMHPTMMKVYSGFLLFGTLGSMVSIANVLANMPSVTSPAQVVSFTLNAVVHTEMFVQFVVVGIGVVCALLIRDILQNLKQKSVFTHA
;
A
#
# COMPACT_ATOMS: atom_id res chain seq x y z
N MET A 1 -12.70 -32.94 -26.45
CA MET A 1 -12.91 -31.66 -25.75
C MET A 1 -13.34 -30.64 -26.78
N ASN A 2 -14.57 -30.15 -26.70
CA ASN A 2 -15.14 -29.28 -27.72
C ASN A 2 -14.48 -27.89 -27.64
N ASN A 3 -14.02 -27.35 -28.77
CA ASN A 3 -13.36 -26.04 -28.87
C ASN A 3 -14.19 -24.87 -28.28
N ILE A 4 -15.49 -25.06 -28.11
CA ILE A 4 -16.40 -24.06 -27.53
C ILE A 4 -16.22 -23.98 -26.01
N GLU A 5 -16.03 -25.11 -25.32
CA GLU A 5 -15.88 -25.16 -23.85
C GLU A 5 -14.59 -24.46 -23.40
N THR A 6 -13.50 -24.62 -24.14
CA THR A 6 -12.21 -24.00 -23.83
C THR A 6 -12.26 -22.47 -24.00
N VAL A 7 -12.95 -21.97 -25.03
CA VAL A 7 -13.15 -20.53 -25.26
C VAL A 7 -14.04 -19.91 -24.17
N VAL A 8 -15.11 -20.60 -23.77
CA VAL A 8 -15.99 -20.15 -22.69
C VAL A 8 -15.25 -20.15 -21.36
N MET A 9 -14.51 -21.21 -21.01
CA MET A 9 -13.70 -21.26 -19.79
C MET A 9 -12.61 -20.18 -19.75
N ALA A 10 -12.03 -19.80 -20.89
CA ALA A 10 -11.03 -18.74 -20.96
C ALA A 10 -11.64 -17.35 -20.71
N ARG A 11 -12.88 -17.09 -21.14
CA ARG A 11 -13.61 -15.85 -20.83
C ARG A 11 -14.02 -15.80 -19.36
N VAL A 12 -14.55 -16.89 -18.81
CA VAL A 12 -14.94 -16.97 -17.39
C VAL A 12 -13.73 -16.75 -16.49
N ARG A 13 -12.57 -17.37 -16.79
CA ARG A 13 -11.33 -17.12 -16.04
C ARG A 13 -10.87 -15.67 -16.11
N ARG A 14 -10.93 -15.04 -17.29
CA ARG A 14 -10.59 -13.61 -17.43
C ARG A 14 -11.52 -12.72 -16.62
N ILE A 15 -12.83 -12.91 -16.71
CA ILE A 15 -13.82 -12.12 -15.97
C ILE A 15 -13.66 -12.34 -14.46
N HIS A 16 -13.45 -13.57 -14.02
CA HIS A 16 -13.26 -13.89 -12.61
C HIS A 16 -11.96 -13.31 -12.06
N SER A 17 -10.86 -13.37 -12.82
CA SER A 17 -9.59 -12.74 -12.45
C SER A 17 -9.69 -11.22 -12.42
N LEU A 18 -10.35 -10.62 -13.42
CA LEU A 18 -10.58 -9.18 -13.48
C LEU A 18 -11.44 -8.70 -12.30
N ARG A 19 -12.47 -9.47 -11.92
CA ARG A 19 -13.30 -9.19 -10.75
C ARG A 19 -12.51 -9.25 -9.44
N ARG A 20 -11.52 -10.14 -9.36
CA ARG A 20 -10.60 -10.22 -8.20
C ARG A 20 -9.60 -9.07 -8.17
N PHE A 21 -9.16 -8.59 -9.33
CA PHE A 21 -8.28 -7.42 -9.48
C PHE A 21 -8.98 -6.11 -9.12
N MET A 22 -10.28 -6.00 -9.44
CA MET A 22 -11.13 -4.88 -9.06
C MET A 22 -11.60 -4.91 -7.60
N HIS A 23 -11.14 -5.88 -6.80
CA HIS A 23 -11.45 -5.88 -5.37
C HIS A 23 -10.80 -4.63 -4.73
N PRO A 24 -11.56 -3.83 -3.95
CA PRO A 24 -11.07 -2.56 -3.39
C PRO A 24 -9.79 -2.73 -2.56
N THR A 25 -9.59 -3.89 -1.94
CA THR A 25 -8.35 -4.24 -1.22
C THR A 25 -7.14 -4.39 -2.15
N MET A 26 -7.30 -5.02 -3.32
CA MET A 26 -6.19 -5.18 -4.28
C MET A 26 -5.82 -3.85 -4.93
N MET A 27 -6.79 -2.99 -5.24
CA MET A 27 -6.51 -1.64 -5.71
C MET A 27 -5.66 -0.86 -4.69
N LYS A 28 -6.01 -0.89 -3.40
CA LYS A 28 -5.21 -0.25 -2.34
C LYS A 28 -3.77 -0.79 -2.28
N VAL A 29 -3.59 -2.11 -2.42
CA VAL A 29 -2.25 -2.73 -2.44
C VAL A 29 -1.44 -2.27 -3.65
N TYR A 30 -2.02 -2.27 -4.85
CA TYR A 30 -1.34 -1.77 -6.06
C TYR A 30 -1.00 -0.29 -5.97
N SER A 31 -1.92 0.53 -5.44
CA SER A 31 -1.65 1.95 -5.16
C SER A 31 -0.49 2.11 -4.19
N GLY A 32 -0.43 1.29 -3.14
CA GLY A 32 0.70 1.26 -2.21
C GLY A 32 2.02 0.95 -2.90
N PHE A 33 2.11 -0.15 -3.66
CA PHE A 33 3.31 -0.51 -4.40
C PHE A 33 3.76 0.58 -5.37
N LEU A 34 2.81 1.18 -6.09
CA LEU A 34 3.11 2.26 -7.03
C LEU A 34 3.69 3.48 -6.30
N LEU A 35 3.05 3.91 -5.21
CA LEU A 35 3.53 5.07 -4.43
C LEU A 35 4.89 4.81 -3.77
N PHE A 36 5.11 3.62 -3.19
CA PHE A 36 6.42 3.26 -2.63
C PHE A 36 7.51 3.19 -3.71
N GLY A 37 7.18 2.67 -4.91
CA GLY A 37 8.09 2.68 -6.05
C GLY A 37 8.44 4.08 -6.51
N THR A 38 7.45 4.98 -6.62
CA THR A 38 7.68 6.39 -6.96
C THR A 38 8.54 7.07 -5.91
N LEU A 39 8.27 6.85 -4.61
CA LEU A 39 9.06 7.41 -3.53
C LEU A 39 10.53 6.96 -3.60
N GLY A 40 10.78 5.66 -3.83
CA GLY A 40 12.14 5.12 -3.97
C GLY A 40 12.90 5.62 -5.20
N SER A 41 12.18 6.06 -6.24
CA SER A 41 12.78 6.69 -7.43
C SER A 41 13.15 8.17 -7.22
N MET A 42 12.45 8.85 -6.32
CA MET A 42 12.63 10.29 -6.07
C MET A 42 13.49 10.58 -4.85
N VAL A 43 13.48 9.69 -3.86
CA VAL A 43 14.23 9.83 -2.62
C VAL A 43 15.27 8.74 -2.56
N SER A 44 16.55 9.14 -2.50
CA SER A 44 17.63 8.19 -2.23
C SER A 44 17.50 7.67 -0.80
N ILE A 45 16.98 6.45 -0.66
CA ILE A 45 16.85 5.74 0.62
C ILE A 45 18.21 5.66 1.33
N ALA A 46 19.30 5.54 0.56
CA ALA A 46 20.65 5.54 1.09
C ALA A 46 21.02 6.87 1.78
N ASN A 47 20.65 8.02 1.20
CA ASN A 47 20.90 9.33 1.83
C ASN A 47 20.03 9.57 3.05
N VAL A 48 18.81 9.04 3.08
CA VAL A 48 17.93 9.13 4.25
C VAL A 48 18.49 8.28 5.39
N LEU A 49 18.92 7.04 5.11
CA LEU A 49 19.52 6.15 6.10
C LEU A 49 20.87 6.65 6.60
N ALA A 50 21.70 7.22 5.72
CA ALA A 50 23.00 7.78 6.09
C ALA A 50 22.88 9.02 7.01
N ASN A 51 21.79 9.77 6.88
CA ASN A 51 21.53 10.96 7.70
C ASN A 51 20.55 10.69 8.85
N MET A 52 20.07 9.45 9.02
CA MET A 52 19.09 9.13 10.05
C MET A 52 19.74 9.21 11.44
N PRO A 53 19.21 10.00 12.38
CA PRO A 53 19.70 10.02 13.75
C PRO A 53 19.44 8.68 14.44
N SER A 54 20.26 8.36 15.44
CA SER A 54 20.19 7.08 16.15
C SER A 54 18.77 6.75 16.62
N VAL A 55 18.29 5.55 16.26
CA VAL A 55 16.96 5.00 16.63
C VAL A 55 16.72 4.93 18.14
N THR A 56 17.76 5.13 18.96
CA THR A 56 17.68 5.24 20.41
C THR A 56 16.99 6.53 20.89
N SER A 57 16.72 7.49 20.01
CA SER A 57 16.06 8.76 20.33
C SER A 57 14.85 9.02 19.42
N PRO A 58 13.66 8.46 19.74
CA PRO A 58 12.48 8.54 18.87
C PRO A 58 12.04 9.98 18.55
N ALA A 59 12.25 10.93 19.45
CA ALA A 59 11.98 12.35 19.21
C ALA A 59 12.85 12.96 18.09
N GLN A 60 14.12 12.54 18.00
CA GLN A 60 15.04 13.03 16.96
C GLN A 60 14.71 12.40 15.61
N VAL A 61 14.30 11.12 15.61
CA VAL A 61 13.83 10.44 14.40
C VAL A 61 12.60 11.14 13.83
N VAL A 62 11.59 11.45 14.65
CA VAL A 62 10.38 12.15 14.21
C VAL A 62 10.72 13.54 13.64
N SER A 63 11.57 14.30 14.34
CA SER A 63 11.97 15.64 13.90
C SER A 63 12.73 15.59 12.57
N PHE A 64 13.65 14.64 12.41
CA PHE A 64 14.38 14.43 11.17
C PHE A 64 13.44 14.00 10.03
N THR A 65 12.50 13.08 10.27
CA THR A 65 11.53 12.66 9.26
C THR A 65 10.63 13.82 8.83
N LEU A 66 10.11 14.61 9.77
CA LEU A 66 9.31 15.79 9.46
C LEU A 66 10.11 16.81 8.65
N ASN A 67 11.35 17.09 9.07
CA ASN A 67 12.21 18.04 8.39
C ASN A 67 12.56 17.57 6.96
N ALA A 68 12.86 16.28 6.80
CA ALA A 68 13.12 15.68 5.49
C ALA A 68 11.90 15.75 4.57
N VAL A 69 10.69 15.53 5.08
CA VAL A 69 9.46 15.63 4.27
C VAL A 69 9.14 17.09 3.91
N VAL A 70 9.20 18.01 4.87
CA VAL A 70 8.86 19.43 4.66
C VAL A 70 9.82 20.11 3.66
N HIS A 71 11.10 19.72 3.67
CA HIS A 71 12.09 20.26 2.73
C HIS A 71 12.20 19.51 1.39
N THR A 72 11.39 18.48 1.15
CA THR A 72 11.29 17.85 -0.17
C THR A 72 10.30 18.58 -1.08
N GLU A 73 10.42 18.34 -2.39
CA GLU A 73 9.51 18.91 -3.39
C GLU A 73 8.05 18.57 -3.10
N MET A 74 7.14 19.48 -3.47
CA MET A 74 5.69 19.31 -3.28
C MET A 74 5.17 17.95 -3.79
N PHE A 75 5.71 17.45 -4.89
CA PHE A 75 5.31 16.14 -5.43
C PHE A 75 5.65 14.98 -4.48
N VAL A 76 6.82 15.01 -3.83
CA VAL A 76 7.21 14.01 -2.83
C VAL A 76 6.29 14.07 -1.61
N GLN A 77 5.93 15.29 -1.18
CA GLN A 77 4.97 15.47 -0.08
C GLN A 77 3.61 14.83 -0.39
N PHE A 78 3.08 15.02 -1.60
CA PHE A 78 1.84 14.36 -2.04
C PHE A 78 1.97 12.83 -2.04
N VAL A 79 3.10 12.30 -2.49
CA VAL A 79 3.36 10.84 -2.47
C VAL A 79 3.40 10.32 -1.04
N VAL A 80 4.09 11.00 -0.11
CA VAL A 80 4.16 10.62 1.31
C VAL A 80 2.77 10.63 1.95
N VAL A 81 1.99 11.69 1.71
CA VAL A 81 0.60 11.77 2.20
C VAL A 81 -0.25 10.63 1.61
N GLY A 82 -0.10 10.37 0.31
CA GLY A 82 -0.77 9.26 -0.37
C GLY A 82 -0.45 7.90 0.26
N ILE A 83 0.82 7.64 0.58
CA ILE A 83 1.24 6.42 1.29
C ILE A 83 0.58 6.36 2.66
N GLY A 84 0.57 7.45 3.41
CA GLY A 84 -0.09 7.53 4.72
C GLY A 84 -1.58 7.18 4.64
N VAL A 85 -2.29 7.72 3.65
CA VAL A 85 -3.72 7.42 3.42
C VAL A 85 -3.93 5.94 3.05
N VAL A 86 -3.13 5.40 2.12
CA VAL A 86 -3.23 3.98 1.73
C VAL A 86 -2.95 3.07 2.92
N CYS A 87 -1.93 3.35 3.73
CA CYS A 87 -1.63 2.62 4.95
C CYS A 87 -2.79 2.68 5.95
N ALA A 88 -3.37 3.86 6.19
CA ALA A 88 -4.52 4.00 7.07
C ALA A 88 -5.74 3.20 6.58
N LEU A 89 -6.00 3.21 5.26
CA LEU A 89 -7.07 2.42 4.66
C LEU A 89 -6.81 0.91 4.75
N LEU A 90 -5.57 0.46 4.59
CA LEU A 90 -5.19 -0.95 4.75
C LEU A 90 -5.30 -1.40 6.21
N ILE A 91 -4.81 -0.60 7.15
CA ILE A 91 -4.96 -0.87 8.59
C ILE A 91 -6.44 -0.94 8.96
N ARG A 92 -7.26 0.00 8.47
CA ARG A 92 -8.71 -0.03 8.67
C ARG A 92 -9.34 -1.30 8.11
N ASP A 93 -8.99 -1.71 6.89
CA ASP A 93 -9.49 -2.94 6.28
C ASP A 93 -9.07 -4.18 7.09
N ILE A 94 -7.84 -4.22 7.60
CA ILE A 94 -7.35 -5.32 8.44
C ILE A 94 -8.13 -5.36 9.76
N LEU A 95 -8.28 -4.22 10.44
CA LEU A 95 -9.03 -4.12 11.70
C LEU A 95 -10.50 -4.51 11.52
N GLN A 96 -11.13 -4.10 10.41
CA GLN A 96 -12.51 -4.48 10.09
C GLN A 96 -12.64 -5.98 9.82
N ASN A 97 -11.71 -6.57 9.05
CA ASN A 97 -11.69 -8.02 8.81
C ASN A 97 -11.44 -8.83 10.09
N LEU A 98 -10.57 -8.34 10.99
CA LEU A 98 -10.32 -8.98 12.29
C LEU A 98 -11.55 -8.93 13.20
N LYS A 99 -12.24 -7.79 13.25
CA LYS A 99 -13.51 -7.64 13.98
C LYS A 99 -14.60 -8.56 13.44
N GLN A 100 -14.66 -8.75 12.12
CA GLN A 100 -15.64 -9.63 11.48
C GLN A 100 -15.33 -11.11 11.74
N LYS A 101 -14.04 -11.49 11.80
CA LYS A 101 -13.59 -12.84 12.17
C LYS A 101 -13.88 -13.19 13.63
N SER A 102 -13.79 -12.23 14.56
CA SER A 102 -14.07 -12.48 15.99
C SER A 102 -15.56 -12.73 16.27
N VAL A 103 -16.48 -12.15 15.48
CA VAL A 103 -17.93 -12.37 15.64
C VAL A 103 -18.33 -13.79 15.26
N PHE A 104 -17.68 -14.41 14.26
CA PHE A 104 -17.97 -15.81 13.86
C PHE A 104 -17.30 -16.87 14.75
N THR A 105 -16.38 -16.50 15.63
CA THR A 105 -15.71 -17.47 16.53
C THR A 105 -16.43 -17.59 17.88
N HIS A 106 -17.42 -16.73 18.14
CA HIS A 106 -18.22 -16.69 19.37
C HIS A 106 -19.72 -16.94 19.15
N ALA A 107 -20.12 -17.38 17.94
CA ALA A 107 -21.49 -17.80 17.61
C ALA A 107 -21.51 -19.31 17.35
#